data_AF-A0AA85IQM4-F1
#
_entry.id   AF-A0AA85IQM4-F1
#
_cell.length_a   1.000
_cell.length_b   1.000
_cell.length_c   1.000
_cell.angle_alpha   90.00
_cell.angle_beta   90.00
_cell.angle_gamma   90.00
#
_symmetry.space_group_name_H-M   'P 1'
#
loop_
_entity.id
_entity.type
_entity.pdbx_description
1 polymer ?
#
loop_
_entity_poly.entity_id
_entity_poly.type
_entity_poly.pdbx_seq_one_letter_code
_entity_poly.pdbx_strand_id
1 'polypeptide(L)'
;MKFSTTLLIFNLVISHAIIPNTKESSDHGVLCKISESVSFENSYTSCYILKEATRRFVSRLKMKHIPIVYQFTDGCSISRIVFNISGGCNEEENELWPSASMDESYSVKIDNGTISIHSEEIWGTLHAFETILQLVYRSELGQNVIFQRKVEDSPRLPHRGVLIGTSKHYLRTEAIKNITAALSIMKMNVLHWHMTDDESFPYSSTVYPELSSKGAYHPREYVYERGEIGSLIEFARLRGVRVIVEFDTPGEIYIR
;
A
#
# COMPACT_ATOMS: atom_id res chain seq x y z
N MET A 1 -1.98 33.94 -48.55
CA MET A 1 -2.60 33.57 -47.25
C MET A 1 -1.49 33.50 -46.21
N LYS A 2 -1.48 34.42 -45.24
CA LYS A 2 -0.51 34.39 -44.12
C LYS A 2 -1.10 33.52 -43.01
N PHE A 3 -0.49 32.37 -42.74
CA PHE A 3 -0.85 31.56 -41.59
C PHE A 3 -0.24 32.21 -40.35
N SER A 4 -1.12 32.69 -39.46
CA SER A 4 -0.77 33.16 -38.12
C SER A 4 -0.47 31.93 -37.26
N THR A 5 0.79 31.73 -36.92
CA THR A 5 1.22 30.68 -35.99
C THR A 5 0.84 31.10 -34.58
N THR A 6 -0.38 30.77 -34.17
CA THR A 6 -0.81 30.92 -32.77
C THR A 6 -0.02 29.93 -31.93
N LEU A 7 0.95 30.45 -31.16
CA LEU A 7 1.73 29.70 -30.20
C LEU A 7 0.80 29.22 -29.08
N LEU A 8 0.43 27.93 -29.11
CA LEU A 8 -0.27 27.27 -28.01
C LEU A 8 0.70 27.15 -26.83
N ILE A 9 0.61 28.10 -25.89
CA ILE A 9 1.25 27.98 -24.58
C ILE A 9 0.43 26.94 -23.81
N PHE A 10 0.87 25.69 -23.85
CA PHE A 10 0.44 24.70 -22.88
C PHE A 10 0.95 25.16 -21.51
N ASN A 11 0.07 25.75 -20.70
CA ASN A 11 0.29 25.79 -19.27
C ASN A 11 0.30 24.34 -18.78
N LEU A 12 1.50 23.78 -18.61
CA LEU A 12 1.73 22.56 -17.86
C LEU A 12 1.32 22.83 -16.41
N VAL A 13 0.03 22.66 -16.13
CA VAL A 13 -0.44 22.53 -14.75
C VAL A 13 0.24 21.26 -14.24
N ILE A 14 1.03 21.39 -13.17
CA ILE A 14 1.58 20.24 -12.45
C ILE A 14 0.38 19.43 -11.98
N SER A 15 0.07 18.37 -12.75
CA SER A 15 -0.94 17.39 -12.39
C SER A 15 -0.50 16.75 -11.08
N HIS A 16 -1.31 16.92 -10.03
CA HIS A 16 -1.10 16.26 -8.77
C HIS A 16 -1.28 14.75 -8.98
N ALA A 17 -0.17 14.01 -9.01
CA ALA A 17 -0.11 12.59 -9.30
C ALA A 17 -0.55 11.73 -8.09
N ILE A 18 -1.68 12.06 -7.46
CA ILE A 18 -2.23 11.30 -6.34
C ILE A 18 -3.28 10.33 -6.88
N ILE A 19 -3.05 9.03 -6.68
CA ILE A 19 -3.97 7.96 -7.09
C ILE A 19 -4.07 6.94 -5.96
N PRO A 20 -5.28 6.65 -5.44
CA PRO A 20 -6.55 7.34 -5.70
C PRO A 20 -6.56 8.79 -5.20
N ASN A 21 -7.37 9.66 -5.82
CA ASN A 21 -7.55 11.04 -5.34
C ASN A 21 -8.05 11.05 -3.89
N THR A 22 -7.48 11.96 -3.09
CA THR A 22 -7.88 12.18 -1.70
C THR A 22 -9.23 12.89 -1.62
N LYS A 23 -9.98 12.63 -0.55
CA LYS A 23 -11.25 13.33 -0.29
C LYS A 23 -11.08 14.86 -0.21
N GLU A 24 -10.11 15.34 0.58
CA GLU A 24 -9.81 16.77 0.72
C GLU A 24 -8.29 16.99 0.73
N SER A 25 -7.83 18.01 0.00
CA SER A 25 -6.42 18.42 -0.02
C SER A 25 -6.30 19.92 -0.26
N SER A 26 -5.54 20.62 0.57
CA SER A 26 -5.23 22.04 0.41
C SER A 26 -3.72 22.26 0.27
N ASP A 27 -3.29 22.83 -0.85
CA ASP A 27 -1.89 23.19 -1.10
C ASP A 27 -1.63 24.65 -0.70
N HIS A 28 -0.57 24.88 0.06
CA HIS A 28 -0.14 26.21 0.48
C HIS A 28 0.99 26.79 -0.40
N GLY A 29 1.44 26.04 -1.42
CA GLY A 29 2.39 26.51 -2.46
C GLY A 29 3.85 26.62 -2.01
N VAL A 30 4.15 26.32 -0.75
CA VAL A 30 5.52 26.34 -0.21
C VAL A 30 6.17 24.97 -0.42
N LEU A 31 7.30 24.92 -1.11
CA LEU A 31 8.05 23.68 -1.33
C LEU A 31 9.10 23.47 -0.23
N CYS A 32 9.13 22.28 0.35
CA CYS A 32 10.04 21.90 1.43
C CYS A 32 10.96 20.76 1.00
N LYS A 33 12.23 20.84 1.39
CA LYS A 33 13.19 19.73 1.23
C LYS A 33 12.95 18.68 2.31
N ILE A 34 12.92 17.41 1.95
CA ILE A 34 12.96 16.31 2.91
C ILE A 34 14.42 15.95 3.18
N SER A 35 14.80 15.95 4.46
CA SER A 35 16.15 15.60 4.90
C SER A 35 16.48 14.14 4.56
N GLU A 36 17.75 13.85 4.30
CA GLU A 36 18.18 12.46 3.98
C GLU A 36 17.98 11.50 5.16
N SER A 37 18.11 12.01 6.37
CA SER A 37 17.79 11.33 7.62
C SER A 37 16.53 11.95 8.23
N VAL A 38 15.41 11.23 8.11
CA VAL A 38 14.14 11.63 8.73
C VAL A 38 13.97 10.84 10.03
N SER A 39 13.71 11.53 11.13
CA SER A 39 13.36 10.88 12.40
C SER A 39 11.87 10.53 12.42
N PHE A 40 11.55 9.36 12.97
CA PHE A 40 10.19 8.86 13.13
C PHE A 40 9.84 8.89 14.61
N GLU A 41 8.94 9.78 15.00
CA GLU A 41 8.59 10.02 16.40
C GLU A 41 7.21 9.43 16.70
N ASN A 42 7.18 8.50 17.64
CA ASN A 42 5.97 7.85 18.13
C ASN A 42 6.21 7.19 19.48
N SER A 43 5.14 6.87 20.19
CA SER A 43 5.14 6.09 21.43
C SER A 43 4.88 4.59 21.21
N TYR A 44 4.78 4.12 19.96
CA TYR A 44 4.33 2.76 19.61
C TYR A 44 5.51 1.79 19.39
N THR A 45 6.33 1.59 20.43
CA THR A 45 7.55 0.75 20.33
C THR A 45 7.27 -0.72 19.99
N SER A 46 6.09 -1.22 20.35
CA SER A 46 5.65 -2.59 20.10
C SER A 46 4.81 -2.76 18.84
N CYS A 47 4.64 -1.71 18.02
CA CYS A 47 3.88 -1.79 16.78
C CYS A 47 4.78 -2.30 15.64
N TYR A 48 4.72 -3.60 15.39
CA TYR A 48 5.50 -4.25 14.33
C TYR A 48 5.06 -3.81 12.93
N ILE A 49 3.75 -3.63 12.70
CA ILE A 49 3.21 -3.09 11.44
C ILE A 49 3.83 -1.72 11.13
N LEU A 50 3.84 -0.80 12.10
CA LEU A 50 4.38 0.55 11.90
C LEU A 50 5.89 0.51 11.64
N LYS A 51 6.62 -0.33 12.38
CA LYS A 51 8.07 -0.51 12.18
C LYS A 51 8.39 -0.96 10.76
N GLU A 52 7.70 -2.00 10.27
CA GLU A 52 7.89 -2.47 8.89
C GLU A 52 7.40 -1.46 7.84
N ALA A 53 6.32 -0.73 8.11
CA ALA A 53 5.83 0.32 7.23
C ALA A 53 6.84 1.46 7.07
N THR A 54 7.42 1.94 8.18
CA THR A 54 8.50 2.93 8.20
C THR A 54 9.72 2.45 7.41
N ARG A 55 10.15 1.19 7.59
CA ARG A 55 11.27 0.62 6.83
C ARG A 55 11.00 0.64 5.32
N ARG A 56 9.80 0.23 4.90
CA ARG A 56 9.38 0.25 3.48
C ARG A 56 9.30 1.68 2.94
N PHE A 57 8.74 2.60 3.72
CA PHE A 57 8.63 4.01 3.36
C PHE A 57 10.01 4.63 3.07
N VAL A 58 10.98 4.45 3.97
CA VAL A 58 12.37 4.90 3.77
C VAL A 58 13.00 4.27 2.54
N SER A 59 12.77 2.97 2.31
CA SER A 59 13.26 2.29 1.10
C SER A 59 12.67 2.91 -0.17
N ARG A 60 11.38 3.25 -0.18
CA ARG A 60 10.70 3.85 -1.34
C ARG A 60 11.13 5.30 -1.57
N LEU A 61 11.40 6.07 -0.52
CA LEU A 61 11.97 7.42 -0.63
C LEU A 61 13.35 7.47 -1.29
N LYS A 62 14.09 6.35 -1.32
CA LYS A 62 15.38 6.24 -2.01
C LYS A 62 15.25 5.90 -3.49
N MET A 63 14.06 5.52 -3.96
CA MET A 63 13.84 5.22 -5.38
C MET A 63 13.90 6.50 -6.22
N LYS A 64 14.34 6.37 -7.47
CA LYS A 64 14.50 7.49 -8.40
C LYS A 64 13.12 7.89 -8.94
N HIS A 65 12.70 9.12 -8.67
CA HIS A 65 11.55 9.75 -9.33
C HIS A 65 12.03 10.72 -10.42
N ILE A 66 11.15 11.06 -11.35
CA ILE A 66 11.41 12.09 -12.37
C ILE A 66 11.56 13.45 -11.65
N PRO A 67 12.60 14.24 -11.94
CA PRO A 67 12.79 15.52 -11.30
C PRO A 67 11.75 16.55 -11.77
N ILE A 68 11.34 17.44 -10.87
CA ILE A 68 10.51 18.62 -11.16
C ILE A 68 11.39 19.87 -11.25
N VAL A 69 11.05 20.74 -12.19
CA VAL A 69 11.65 22.07 -12.33
C VAL A 69 10.80 23.05 -11.52
N TYR A 70 11.26 23.43 -10.34
CA TYR A 70 10.55 24.40 -9.48
C TYR A 70 11.55 25.26 -8.70
N GLN A 71 11.24 26.55 -8.53
CA GLN A 71 12.08 27.46 -7.75
C GLN A 71 11.92 27.17 -6.26
N PHE A 72 13.02 26.78 -5.61
CA PHE A 72 13.06 26.49 -4.19
C PHE A 72 13.09 27.80 -3.40
N THR A 73 12.27 27.90 -2.35
CA THR A 73 12.45 28.94 -1.34
C THR A 73 13.37 28.38 -0.24
N ASP A 74 14.57 28.94 -0.13
CA ASP A 74 15.54 28.56 0.90
C ASP A 74 14.97 28.87 2.29
N GLY A 75 14.37 27.87 2.95
CA GLY A 75 13.84 28.05 4.30
C GLY A 75 13.01 26.89 4.86
N CYS A 76 12.45 26.01 4.02
CA CYS A 76 11.66 24.89 4.50
C CYS A 76 12.38 23.54 4.35
N SER A 77 12.66 22.89 5.47
CA SER A 77 13.20 21.52 5.51
C SER A 77 12.43 20.64 6.48
N ILE A 78 11.92 19.51 6.00
CA ILE A 78 11.30 18.46 6.80
C ILE A 78 12.39 17.54 7.34
N SER A 79 12.42 17.33 8.66
CA SER A 79 13.34 16.39 9.32
C SER A 79 12.65 15.36 10.21
N ARG A 80 11.36 15.57 10.52
CA ARG A 80 10.60 14.75 11.49
C ARG A 80 9.28 14.28 10.88
N ILE A 81 8.93 13.02 11.12
CA ILE A 81 7.59 12.46 10.87
C ILE A 81 7.03 12.02 12.22
N VAL A 82 5.88 12.57 12.59
CA VAL A 82 5.21 12.31 13.87
C VAL A 82 3.94 11.52 13.61
N PHE A 83 3.72 10.46 14.38
CA PHE A 83 2.52 9.62 14.29
C PHE A 83 1.62 9.81 15.50
N ASN A 84 0.32 9.94 15.25
CA ASN A 84 -0.72 9.90 16.27
C ASN A 84 -1.83 8.95 15.83
N ILE A 85 -1.88 7.77 16.42
CA ILE A 85 -2.90 6.75 16.21
C ILE A 85 -3.82 6.75 17.43
N SER A 86 -5.05 7.25 17.30
CA SER A 86 -6.00 7.46 18.43
C SER A 86 -6.30 6.16 19.18
N GLY A 87 -6.57 5.07 18.46
CA GLY A 87 -6.78 3.73 19.01
C GLY A 87 -5.50 3.05 19.50
N GLY A 88 -4.34 3.70 19.31
CA GLY A 88 -3.03 3.14 19.60
C GLY A 88 -2.58 2.08 18.59
N CYS A 89 -1.37 1.57 18.80
CA CYS A 89 -0.89 0.37 18.14
C CYS A 89 0.00 -0.41 19.11
N ASN A 90 -0.46 -1.59 19.51
CA ASN A 90 0.27 -2.50 20.39
C ASN A 90 0.10 -3.94 19.88
N GLU A 91 1.20 -4.62 19.61
CA GLU A 91 1.23 -6.02 19.17
C GLU A 91 1.97 -6.94 20.17
N GLU A 92 2.16 -6.53 21.44
CA GLU A 92 2.81 -7.37 22.47
C GLU A 92 1.96 -8.58 22.88
N GLU A 93 0.66 -8.37 23.06
CA GLU A 93 -0.27 -9.41 23.53
C GLU A 93 -0.96 -10.12 22.38
N ASN A 94 -1.38 -9.37 21.36
CA ASN A 94 -2.12 -9.90 20.21
C ASN A 94 -1.71 -9.16 18.92
N GLU A 95 -1.61 -9.92 17.83
CA GLU A 95 -1.41 -9.34 16.50
C GLU A 95 -2.66 -8.55 16.07
N LEU A 96 -2.42 -7.40 15.45
CA LEU A 96 -3.49 -6.61 14.84
C LEU A 96 -3.78 -7.13 13.44
N TRP A 97 -5.07 -7.37 13.15
CA TRP A 97 -5.54 -7.91 11.87
C TRP A 97 -6.49 -6.94 11.16
N PRO A 98 -6.34 -6.73 9.84
CA PRO A 98 -7.27 -5.92 9.09
C PRO A 98 -8.64 -6.61 9.03
N SER A 99 -9.71 -5.84 9.20
CA SER A 99 -11.09 -6.35 9.28
C SER A 99 -12.01 -5.66 8.27
N ALA A 100 -13.27 -6.11 8.17
CA ALA A 100 -14.27 -5.46 7.33
C ALA A 100 -14.72 -4.08 7.84
N SER A 101 -14.53 -3.83 9.14
CA SER A 101 -14.93 -2.62 9.83
C SER A 101 -13.74 -1.76 10.27
N MET A 102 -12.53 -2.06 9.78
CA MET A 102 -11.32 -1.36 10.18
C MET A 102 -11.35 0.10 9.75
N ASP A 103 -10.84 0.99 10.60
CA ASP A 103 -10.75 2.40 10.25
C ASP A 103 -9.52 2.68 9.37
N GLU A 104 -9.78 3.18 8.17
CA GLU A 104 -8.77 3.49 7.16
C GLU A 104 -8.63 5.01 6.93
N SER A 105 -9.28 5.82 7.77
CA SER A 105 -9.24 7.27 7.67
C SER A 105 -7.93 7.84 8.21
N TYR A 106 -7.46 8.92 7.59
CA TYR A 106 -6.25 9.58 8.03
C TYR A 106 -6.25 11.07 7.67
N SER A 107 -5.43 11.83 8.39
CA SER A 107 -5.05 13.18 8.00
C SER A 107 -3.53 13.33 8.00
N VAL A 108 -3.02 14.08 7.03
CA VAL A 108 -1.61 14.45 6.92
C VAL A 108 -1.49 15.96 6.93
N LYS A 109 -0.66 16.49 7.82
CA LYS A 109 -0.29 17.91 7.81
C LYS A 109 1.22 18.03 7.57
N ILE A 110 1.60 18.76 6.54
CA ILE A 110 2.98 19.01 6.14
C ILE A 110 3.26 20.49 6.36
N ASP A 111 3.94 20.82 7.45
CA ASP A 111 4.14 22.20 7.90
C ASP A 111 5.30 22.27 8.92
N ASN A 112 5.92 23.44 9.07
CA ASN A 112 6.91 23.73 10.13
C ASN A 112 8.00 22.65 10.31
N GLY A 113 8.56 22.15 9.20
CA GLY A 113 9.63 21.15 9.23
C GLY A 113 9.21 19.74 9.67
N THR A 114 7.91 19.47 9.77
CA THR A 114 7.36 18.21 10.26
C THR A 114 6.24 17.69 9.34
N ILE A 115 6.15 16.38 9.18
CA ILE A 115 4.97 15.72 8.64
C ILE A 115 4.25 15.04 9.80
N SER A 116 3.05 15.51 10.12
CA SER A 116 2.21 14.91 11.16
C SER A 116 1.16 14.03 10.51
N ILE A 117 1.10 12.76 10.92
CA ILE A 117 0.11 11.78 10.47
C ILE A 117 -0.81 11.47 11.64
N HIS A 118 -2.12 11.60 11.42
CA HIS A 118 -3.14 11.21 12.38
C HIS A 118 -4.09 10.18 11.76
N SER A 119 -4.43 9.12 12.50
CA SER A 119 -5.45 8.14 12.11
C SER A 119 -6.10 7.52 13.35
N GLU A 120 -7.29 6.95 13.19
CA GLU A 120 -7.95 6.24 14.30
C GLU A 120 -7.30 4.87 14.54
N GLU A 121 -7.02 4.13 13.48
CA GLU A 121 -6.29 2.85 13.52
C GLU A 121 -5.00 2.90 12.67
N ILE A 122 -4.15 1.87 12.81
CA ILE A 122 -2.89 1.76 12.06
C ILE A 122 -3.09 1.74 10.53
N TRP A 123 -4.24 1.25 10.04
CA TRP A 123 -4.53 1.11 8.61
C TRP A 123 -4.61 2.47 7.91
N GLY A 124 -5.18 3.49 8.56
CA GLY A 124 -5.15 4.87 8.08
C GLY A 124 -3.71 5.40 7.94
N THR A 125 -2.84 5.10 8.90
CA THR A 125 -1.41 5.47 8.82
C THR A 125 -0.70 4.78 7.64
N LEU A 126 -1.04 3.53 7.31
CA LEU A 126 -0.50 2.86 6.11
C LEU A 126 -0.91 3.57 4.81
N HIS A 127 -2.17 4.02 4.72
CA HIS A 127 -2.64 4.80 3.57
C HIS A 127 -2.01 6.19 3.50
N ALA A 128 -1.78 6.82 4.65
CA ALA A 128 -1.08 8.09 4.76
C ALA A 128 0.33 8.02 4.19
N PHE A 129 1.08 6.95 4.49
CA PHE A 129 2.40 6.73 3.91
C PHE A 129 2.37 6.67 2.38
N GLU A 130 1.40 5.97 1.80
CA GLU A 130 1.26 5.90 0.35
C GLU A 130 0.99 7.28 -0.25
N THR A 131 0.08 8.04 0.35
CA THR A 131 -0.22 9.40 -0.08
C THR A 131 1.00 10.31 0.01
N ILE A 132 1.77 10.24 1.10
CA ILE A 132 3.01 11.02 1.24
C ILE A 132 4.01 10.62 0.16
N LEU A 133 4.20 9.33 -0.13
CA LEU A 133 5.12 8.88 -1.18
C LEU A 133 4.76 9.42 -2.57
N GLN A 134 3.47 9.53 -2.87
CA GLN A 134 2.98 10.11 -4.13
C GLN A 134 3.13 11.64 -4.20
N LEU A 135 3.16 12.30 -3.04
CA LEU A 135 3.40 13.74 -2.90
C LEU A 135 4.89 14.11 -2.94
N VAL A 136 5.80 13.14 -2.85
CA VAL A 136 7.25 13.39 -2.89
C VAL A 136 7.76 13.43 -4.34
N TYR A 137 8.36 14.56 -4.68
CA TYR A 137 9.03 14.78 -5.95
C TYR A 137 10.55 14.79 -5.77
N ARG A 138 11.29 14.74 -6.88
CA ARG A 138 12.73 14.98 -6.88
C ARG A 138 13.01 16.39 -7.39
N SER A 139 13.90 17.12 -6.74
CA SER A 139 14.45 18.35 -7.33
C SER A 139 15.45 18.02 -8.43
N GLU A 140 15.86 19.01 -9.22
CA GLU A 140 16.93 18.89 -10.21
C GLU A 140 18.26 18.42 -9.59
N LEU A 141 18.48 18.74 -8.31
CA LEU A 141 19.64 18.30 -7.52
C LEU A 141 19.48 16.89 -6.96
N GLY A 142 18.41 16.17 -7.32
CA GLY A 142 18.12 14.82 -6.87
C GLY A 142 17.61 14.73 -5.42
N GLN A 143 17.28 15.84 -4.78
CA GLN A 143 16.79 15.85 -3.40
C GLN A 143 15.28 15.54 -3.35
N ASN A 144 14.82 14.87 -2.30
CA ASN A 144 13.39 14.69 -2.08
C ASN A 144 12.76 16.02 -1.65
N VAL A 145 11.66 16.42 -2.29
CA VAL A 145 10.93 17.64 -2.00
C VAL A 145 9.43 17.38 -1.94
N ILE A 146 8.71 18.15 -1.13
CA ILE A 146 7.27 18.00 -0.89
C ILE A 146 6.65 19.37 -0.60
N PHE A 147 5.45 19.63 -1.12
CA PHE A 147 4.72 20.87 -0.85
C PHE A 147 4.08 20.85 0.54
N GLN A 148 4.04 22.00 1.21
CA GLN A 148 3.23 22.20 2.40
C GLN A 148 1.76 22.08 2.05
N ARG A 149 1.07 21.18 2.76
CA ARG A 149 -0.34 20.91 2.54
C ARG A 149 -0.97 20.20 3.71
N LYS A 150 -2.30 20.26 3.72
CA LYS A 150 -3.14 19.42 4.55
C LYS A 150 -3.91 18.47 3.65
N VAL A 151 -3.94 17.20 4.04
CA VAL A 151 -4.72 16.14 3.39
C VAL A 151 -5.62 15.51 4.42
N GLU A 152 -6.89 15.32 4.09
CA GLU A 152 -7.84 14.50 4.85
C GLU A 152 -8.45 13.49 3.89
N ASP A 153 -8.45 12.22 4.28
CA ASP A 153 -8.85 11.16 3.37
C ASP A 153 -9.43 9.96 4.11
N SER A 154 -10.33 9.27 3.43
CA SER A 154 -11.04 8.10 3.93
C SER A 154 -11.64 7.35 2.75
N PRO A 155 -11.62 6.01 2.72
CA PRO A 155 -12.21 5.27 1.63
C PRO A 155 -13.73 5.44 1.61
N ARG A 156 -14.31 5.58 0.40
CA ARG A 156 -15.77 5.58 0.21
C ARG A 156 -16.40 4.21 0.51
N LEU A 157 -15.69 3.12 0.20
CA LEU A 157 -16.17 1.75 0.35
C LEU A 157 -15.15 0.93 1.16
N PRO A 158 -15.58 0.16 2.16
CA PRO A 158 -14.69 -0.61 3.03
C PRO A 158 -14.19 -1.92 2.39
N HIS A 159 -14.78 -2.37 1.28
CA HIS A 159 -14.35 -3.57 0.56
C HIS A 159 -13.85 -3.17 -0.83
N ARG A 160 -12.54 -3.27 -1.05
CA ARG A 160 -11.87 -2.90 -2.31
C ARG A 160 -10.89 -4.00 -2.68
N GLY A 161 -11.35 -4.93 -3.51
CA GLY A 161 -10.63 -6.19 -3.74
C GLY A 161 -10.31 -6.52 -5.18
N VAL A 162 -9.34 -7.42 -5.33
CA VAL A 162 -9.05 -8.14 -6.58
C VAL A 162 -9.21 -9.62 -6.33
N LEU A 163 -9.90 -10.31 -7.24
CA LEU A 163 -9.98 -11.76 -7.27
C LEU A 163 -8.83 -12.31 -8.12
N ILE A 164 -8.08 -13.25 -7.56
CA ILE A 164 -7.11 -14.07 -8.28
C ILE A 164 -7.57 -15.53 -8.27
N GLY A 165 -7.58 -16.17 -9.43
CA GLY A 165 -7.83 -17.59 -9.57
C GLY A 165 -6.52 -18.34 -9.73
N THR A 166 -6.24 -19.30 -8.85
CA THR A 166 -5.00 -20.08 -8.88
C THR A 166 -5.17 -21.56 -9.15
N SER A 167 -6.41 -21.99 -9.41
CA SER A 167 -6.70 -23.36 -9.82
C SER A 167 -6.45 -23.56 -11.32
N LYS A 168 -7.04 -22.70 -12.17
CA LYS A 168 -6.88 -22.74 -13.64
C LYS A 168 -5.44 -22.63 -14.10
N HIS A 169 -4.64 -21.84 -13.38
CA HIS A 169 -3.19 -21.75 -13.56
C HIS A 169 -2.55 -21.50 -12.20
N TYR A 170 -1.53 -22.28 -11.86
CA TYR A 170 -0.79 -22.07 -10.62
C TYR A 170 -0.01 -20.74 -10.65
N LEU A 171 -0.11 -19.94 -9.58
CA LEU A 171 0.66 -18.72 -9.39
C LEU A 171 1.62 -18.91 -8.22
N ARG A 172 2.91 -18.68 -8.45
CA ARG A 172 3.89 -18.71 -7.34
C ARG A 172 3.55 -17.67 -6.28
N THR A 173 3.81 -17.97 -5.01
CA THR A 173 3.46 -17.08 -3.90
C THR A 173 4.15 -15.72 -3.99
N GLU A 174 5.32 -15.62 -4.62
CA GLU A 174 5.96 -14.34 -4.91
C GLU A 174 5.13 -13.46 -5.86
N ALA A 175 4.49 -14.05 -6.87
CA ALA A 175 3.61 -13.31 -7.78
C ALA A 175 2.39 -12.79 -7.02
N ILE A 176 1.80 -13.60 -6.14
CA ILE A 176 0.67 -13.19 -5.30
C ILE A 176 1.08 -12.07 -4.32
N LYS A 177 2.28 -12.15 -3.73
CA LYS A 177 2.86 -11.07 -2.91
C LYS A 177 3.05 -9.78 -3.71
N ASN A 178 3.49 -9.87 -4.96
CA ASN A 178 3.63 -8.69 -5.83
C ASN A 178 2.27 -8.05 -6.13
N ILE A 179 1.24 -8.85 -6.42
CA ILE A 179 -0.14 -8.37 -6.57
C ILE A 179 -0.59 -7.68 -5.27
N THR A 180 -0.38 -8.32 -4.12
CA THR A 180 -0.72 -7.77 -2.80
C THR A 180 -0.02 -6.44 -2.52
N ALA A 181 1.25 -6.30 -2.93
CA ALA A 181 1.97 -5.04 -2.83
C ALA A 181 1.35 -3.96 -3.73
N ALA A 182 0.96 -4.30 -4.97
CA ALA A 182 0.27 -3.38 -5.87
C ALA A 182 -1.10 -2.93 -5.30
N LEU A 183 -1.86 -3.85 -4.69
CA LEU A 183 -3.11 -3.51 -3.99
C LEU A 183 -2.87 -2.44 -2.93
N SER A 184 -1.84 -2.61 -2.10
CA SER A 184 -1.52 -1.65 -1.03
C SER A 184 -1.16 -0.25 -1.56
N ILE A 185 -0.45 -0.17 -2.71
CA ILE A 185 -0.11 1.09 -3.38
C ILE A 185 -1.39 1.80 -3.88
N MET A 186 -2.37 1.04 -4.33
CA MET A 186 -3.66 1.55 -4.81
C MET A 186 -4.69 1.73 -3.68
N LYS A 187 -4.28 1.59 -2.42
CA LYS A 187 -5.16 1.58 -1.24
C LYS A 187 -6.31 0.56 -1.33
N MET A 188 -6.10 -0.55 -2.04
CA MET A 188 -7.01 -1.70 -2.04
C MET A 188 -6.70 -2.59 -0.84
N ASN A 189 -7.71 -3.21 -0.25
CA ASN A 189 -7.62 -3.85 1.06
C ASN A 189 -8.10 -5.30 1.09
N VAL A 190 -8.45 -5.90 -0.06
CA VAL A 190 -8.86 -7.31 -0.14
C VAL A 190 -8.13 -8.01 -1.28
N LEU A 191 -7.45 -9.11 -0.95
CA LEU A 191 -7.07 -10.14 -1.89
C LEU A 191 -8.11 -11.26 -1.77
N HIS A 192 -8.97 -11.40 -2.76
CA HIS A 192 -9.86 -12.55 -2.86
C HIS A 192 -9.14 -13.65 -3.63
N TRP A 193 -8.82 -14.74 -2.95
CA TRP A 193 -8.02 -15.83 -3.47
C TRP A 193 -8.90 -17.04 -3.73
N HIS A 194 -9.33 -17.18 -4.97
CA HIS A 194 -10.03 -18.34 -5.47
C HIS A 194 -9.01 -19.46 -5.69
N MET A 195 -8.88 -20.33 -4.69
CA MET A 195 -7.76 -21.27 -4.58
C MET A 195 -7.99 -22.56 -5.35
N THR A 196 -9.24 -23.00 -5.47
CA THR A 196 -9.62 -24.33 -6.00
C THR A 196 -10.77 -24.18 -7.00
N ASP A 197 -10.71 -24.96 -8.08
CA ASP A 197 -11.69 -25.05 -9.18
C ASP A 197 -11.55 -26.46 -9.80
N ASP A 198 -12.29 -26.78 -10.85
CA ASP A 198 -12.23 -28.07 -11.55
C ASP A 198 -10.80 -28.46 -11.97
N GLU A 199 -9.99 -27.51 -12.43
CA GLU A 199 -8.70 -27.85 -13.06
C GLU A 199 -7.58 -28.22 -12.09
N SER A 200 -7.56 -27.70 -10.86
CA SER A 200 -6.63 -28.15 -9.85
C SER A 200 -7.02 -27.82 -8.40
N PHE A 201 -6.47 -28.61 -7.48
CA PHE A 201 -6.58 -28.41 -6.04
C PHE A 201 -5.19 -28.17 -5.42
N PRO A 202 -4.66 -26.93 -5.49
CA PRO A 202 -3.31 -26.64 -5.01
C PRO A 202 -3.21 -26.44 -3.49
N TYR A 203 -4.32 -26.38 -2.75
CA TYR A 203 -4.29 -26.15 -1.30
C TYR A 203 -3.84 -27.40 -0.51
N SER A 204 -2.74 -27.30 0.26
CA SER A 204 -2.25 -28.37 1.13
C SER A 204 -3.07 -28.47 2.43
N SER A 205 -4.09 -29.33 2.43
CA SER A 205 -4.90 -29.60 3.62
C SER A 205 -4.21 -30.58 4.55
N THR A 206 -4.07 -30.22 5.83
CA THR A 206 -3.53 -31.14 6.85
C THR A 206 -4.48 -32.27 7.21
N VAL A 207 -5.79 -32.06 7.04
CA VAL A 207 -6.83 -33.06 7.36
C VAL A 207 -7.10 -33.98 6.17
N TYR A 208 -7.01 -33.42 4.96
CA TYR A 208 -7.25 -34.16 3.72
C TYR A 208 -6.07 -34.00 2.74
N PRO A 209 -4.89 -34.59 3.04
CA PRO A 209 -3.70 -34.45 2.19
C PRO A 209 -3.88 -34.97 0.76
N GLU A 210 -4.80 -35.92 0.58
CA GLU A 210 -5.11 -36.51 -0.72
C GLU A 210 -5.72 -35.51 -1.72
N LEU A 211 -6.29 -34.40 -1.25
CA LEU A 211 -6.87 -33.39 -2.13
C LEU A 211 -5.79 -32.74 -3.00
N SER A 212 -4.69 -32.27 -2.40
CA SER A 212 -3.58 -31.70 -3.16
C SER A 212 -2.67 -32.76 -3.76
N SER A 213 -2.45 -33.90 -3.09
CA SER A 213 -1.56 -34.95 -3.63
C SER A 213 -2.07 -35.55 -4.93
N LYS A 214 -3.40 -35.56 -5.14
CA LYS A 214 -4.04 -36.06 -6.36
C LYS A 214 -4.63 -34.98 -7.26
N GLY A 215 -4.93 -33.79 -6.72
CA GLY A 215 -5.59 -32.73 -7.47
C GLY A 215 -4.75 -31.54 -7.85
N ALA A 216 -3.55 -31.37 -7.31
CA ALA A 216 -2.64 -30.34 -7.81
C ALA A 216 -2.03 -30.75 -9.15
N TYR A 217 -1.68 -29.77 -10.00
CA TYR A 217 -0.95 -30.03 -11.25
C TYR A 217 0.38 -30.77 -11.05
N HIS A 218 1.02 -30.57 -9.89
CA HIS A 218 2.18 -31.35 -9.46
C HIS A 218 2.13 -31.51 -7.93
N PRO A 219 2.27 -32.73 -7.38
CA PRO A 219 1.99 -33.03 -5.97
C PRO A 219 2.94 -32.37 -4.96
N ARG A 220 3.94 -31.60 -5.42
CA ARG A 220 4.92 -30.90 -4.58
C ARG A 220 5.30 -29.50 -5.07
N GLU A 221 5.25 -29.25 -6.37
CA GLU A 221 5.75 -27.99 -6.94
C GLU A 221 4.64 -26.96 -7.12
N TYR A 222 3.41 -27.42 -7.38
CA TYR A 222 2.25 -26.57 -7.64
C TYR A 222 1.22 -26.72 -6.53
N VAL A 223 1.73 -26.68 -5.30
CA VAL A 223 0.97 -26.78 -4.05
C VAL A 223 1.28 -25.54 -3.22
N TYR A 224 0.30 -25.05 -2.47
CA TYR A 224 0.48 -24.01 -1.47
C TYR A 224 0.59 -24.67 -0.09
N GLU A 225 1.81 -24.70 0.44
CA GLU A 225 2.05 -25.24 1.76
C GLU A 225 1.64 -24.26 2.86
N ARG A 226 1.35 -24.79 4.06
CA ARG A 226 0.90 -23.99 5.22
C ARG A 226 1.85 -22.82 5.52
N GLY A 227 3.16 -23.05 5.43
CA GLY A 227 4.17 -22.01 5.69
C GLY A 227 4.14 -20.89 4.64
N GLU A 228 3.91 -21.23 3.37
CA GLU A 228 3.82 -20.25 2.29
C GLU A 228 2.56 -19.40 2.39
N ILE A 229 1.42 -20.05 2.68
CA ILE A 229 0.15 -19.37 2.95
C ILE A 229 0.29 -18.43 4.14
N GLY A 230 0.86 -18.91 5.26
CA GLY A 230 1.11 -18.07 6.44
C GLY A 230 2.01 -16.86 6.13
N SER A 231 3.08 -17.07 5.36
CA SER A 231 3.97 -15.98 4.92
C SER A 231 3.26 -14.96 4.02
N LEU A 232 2.36 -15.40 3.14
CA LEU A 232 1.56 -14.50 2.31
C LEU A 232 0.54 -13.72 3.14
N ILE A 233 -0.17 -14.39 4.06
CA ILE A 233 -1.14 -13.77 4.95
C ILE A 233 -0.46 -12.68 5.80
N GLU A 234 0.71 -12.97 6.39
CA GLU A 234 1.48 -11.98 7.15
C GLU A 234 1.93 -10.81 6.27
N PHE A 235 2.39 -11.11 5.05
CA PHE A 235 2.78 -10.08 4.09
C PHE A 235 1.61 -9.14 3.73
N ALA A 236 0.40 -9.67 3.62
CA ALA A 236 -0.83 -8.92 3.37
C ALA A 236 -1.26 -8.11 4.60
N ARG A 237 -1.20 -8.72 5.80
CA ARG A 237 -1.50 -8.08 7.09
C ARG A 237 -0.67 -6.83 7.32
N LEU A 238 0.65 -6.90 7.09
CA LEU A 238 1.57 -5.76 7.21
C LEU A 238 1.30 -4.60 6.24
N ARG A 239 0.35 -4.78 5.31
CA ARG A 239 -0.10 -3.80 4.31
C ARG A 239 -1.58 -3.43 4.46
N GLY A 240 -2.27 -3.91 5.51
CA GLY A 240 -3.70 -3.69 5.67
C GLY A 240 -4.55 -4.37 4.60
N VAL A 241 -4.05 -5.46 3.99
CA VAL A 241 -4.79 -6.24 2.99
C VAL A 241 -5.30 -7.51 3.65
N ARG A 242 -6.61 -7.74 3.60
CA ARG A 242 -7.23 -8.99 4.03
C ARG A 242 -7.07 -10.04 2.94
N VAL A 243 -6.76 -11.27 3.33
CA VAL A 243 -6.81 -12.42 2.43
C VAL A 243 -8.10 -13.17 2.69
N ILE A 244 -9.00 -13.19 1.70
CA ILE A 244 -10.23 -13.98 1.73
C ILE A 244 -9.99 -15.16 0.82
N VAL A 245 -10.08 -16.37 1.36
CA VAL A 245 -9.93 -17.60 0.57
C VAL A 245 -11.30 -18.11 0.16
N GLU A 246 -11.43 -18.50 -1.09
CA GLU A 246 -12.61 -19.15 -1.64
C GLU A 246 -12.29 -20.61 -2.00
N PHE A 247 -13.20 -21.47 -1.55
CA PHE A 247 -13.33 -22.88 -1.95
C PHE A 247 -14.74 -23.01 -2.53
N ASP A 248 -14.87 -22.90 -3.85
CA ASP A 248 -16.18 -22.94 -4.51
C ASP A 248 -16.84 -24.32 -4.35
N THR A 249 -18.14 -24.32 -4.05
CA THR A 249 -18.98 -25.51 -3.90
C THR A 249 -20.45 -25.18 -4.22
N PRO A 250 -21.25 -26.12 -4.77
CA PRO A 250 -20.89 -27.49 -5.17
C PRO A 250 -20.44 -27.63 -6.63
N GLY A 251 -20.45 -26.55 -7.42
CA GLY A 251 -19.83 -26.51 -8.75
C GLY A 251 -18.32 -26.29 -8.62
N GLU A 252 -17.57 -26.44 -9.72
CA GLU A 252 -16.12 -26.16 -9.74
C GLU A 252 -15.31 -27.07 -8.77
N ILE A 253 -15.70 -28.35 -8.67
CA ILE A 253 -15.09 -29.36 -7.78
C ILE A 253 -14.54 -30.61 -8.51
N TYR A 254 -14.67 -30.71 -9.84
CA TYR A 254 -14.27 -31.87 -10.61
C TYR A 254 -12.77 -31.86 -10.93
N ILE A 255 -11.98 -32.39 -10.00
CA ILE A 255 -10.57 -32.68 -10.22
C ILE A 255 -10.45 -33.81 -11.26
N ARG A 256 -10.08 -33.48 -12.51
CA ARG A 256 -9.87 -34.44 -13.60
C ARG A 256 -8.51 -35.13 -13.59
#